data_AF-A0A841TB54-F1
#
_entry.id   AF-A0A841TB54-F1
#
_cell.length_a   1.000
_cell.length_b   1.000
_cell.length_c   1.000
_cell.angle_alpha   90.00
_cell.angle_beta   90.00
_cell.angle_gamma   90.00
#
_symmetry.space_group_name_H-M   'P 1'
#
loop_
_entity.id
_entity.type
_entity.pdbx_description
1 polymer ?
#
loop_
_entity_poly.entity_id
_entity_poly.type
_entity_poly.pdbx_seq_one_letter_code
_entity_poly.pdbx_strand_id
1 'polypeptide(L)' 'MNWRLASTSQLYEIAYHDDGAHIEHRIAAAAEIKRRNRRKYGRTHFKIKEVYQR' A
#
# COMPACT_ATOMS: atom_id res chain seq x y z
N MET A 1 5.23 1.88 16.52
CA MET A 1 4.80 3.00 15.66
C MET A 1 3.34 2.80 15.27
N ASN A 2 2.48 3.82 15.40
CA ASN A 2 1.05 3.69 15.07
C ASN A 2 0.83 3.84 13.55
N TRP A 3 1.10 2.79 12.78
CA TRP A 3 0.99 2.76 11.31
C TRP A 3 -0.40 3.17 10.77
N ARG A 4 -1.46 2.99 11.58
CA ARG A 4 -2.83 3.41 11.25
C ARG A 4 -3.01 4.94 11.25
N LEU A 5 -2.21 5.66 12.02
CA LEU A 5 -2.26 7.12 12.13
C LEU A 5 -1.28 7.81 11.16
N ALA A 6 -0.27 7.09 10.67
CA ALA A 6 0.69 7.62 9.71
C ALA A 6 0.01 8.02 8.39
N SER A 7 0.44 9.13 7.80
CA SER A 7 -0.03 9.53 6.47
C SER A 7 0.47 8.54 5.41
N THR A 8 -0.22 8.45 4.27
CA THR A 8 0.21 7.55 3.19
C THR A 8 1.61 7.93 2.68
N SER A 9 1.94 9.23 2.61
CA SER A 9 3.26 9.71 2.21
C SER A 9 4.36 9.21 3.15
N GLN A 10 4.13 9.28 4.47
CA GLN A 10 5.09 8.79 5.48
C GLN A 10 5.30 7.28 5.38
N LEU A 11 4.25 6.52 5.07
CA LEU A 11 4.40 5.07 4.86
C LEU A 11 5.25 4.77 3.63
N TYR A 12 5.11 5.53 2.53
CA TYR A 12 5.94 5.35 1.33
C TYR A 12 7.39 5.74 1.58
N GLU A 13 7.61 6.81 2.34
CA GLU A 13 8.94 7.24 2.76
C GLU A 13 9.65 6.13 3.54
N ILE A 14 9.01 5.59 4.59
CA ILE A 14 9.59 4.52 5.40
C ILE A 14 9.76 3.22 4.62
N ALA A 15 8.83 2.87 3.74
CA ALA A 15 8.90 1.61 2.99
C ALA A 15 10.02 1.62 1.93
N TYR A 16 10.20 2.74 1.23
CA TYR A 16 10.97 2.79 -0.02
C TYR A 16 12.13 3.80 -0.04
N HIS A 17 12.13 4.81 0.81
CA HIS A 17 13.11 5.91 0.76
C HIS A 17 13.97 6.04 2.02
N ASP A 18 13.55 5.46 3.15
CA ASP A 18 14.33 5.43 4.37
C ASP A 18 15.27 4.22 4.39
N ASP A 19 16.53 4.46 3.99
CA ASP A 19 17.59 3.46 4.02
C ASP A 19 18.08 3.14 5.44
N GLY A 20 17.76 3.98 6.42
CA GLY A 20 18.04 3.77 7.84
C GLY A 20 16.96 3.00 8.59
N ALA A 21 15.79 2.79 7.97
CA ALA A 21 14.68 2.08 8.58
C ALA A 21 15.00 0.59 8.77
N HIS A 22 14.73 0.08 9.98
CA HIS A 22 14.81 -1.35 10.28
C HIS A 22 13.93 -2.15 9.30
N ILE A 23 14.42 -3.31 8.85
CA ILE A 23 13.74 -4.14 7.83
C ILE A 23 12.28 -4.42 8.21
N GLU A 24 12.01 -4.71 9.48
CA GLU A 24 10.66 -4.95 9.98
C GLU A 24 9.74 -3.74 9.80
N HIS A 25 10.25 -2.53 9.96
CA HIS A 25 9.49 -1.30 9.78
C HIS A 25 9.16 -1.07 8.30
N ARG A 26 10.11 -1.37 7.41
CA ARG A 26 9.89 -1.29 5.95
C ARG A 26 8.80 -2.27 5.51
N ILE A 27 8.85 -3.51 6.00
CA ILE A 27 7.84 -4.54 5.72
C ILE A 27 6.47 -4.14 6.28
N ALA A 28 6.41 -3.67 7.53
CA ALA A 28 5.17 -3.24 8.16
C ALA A 28 4.52 -2.05 7.43
N ALA A 29 5.32 -1.07 7.01
CA ALA A 29 4.86 0.09 6.25
C ALA A 29 4.29 -0.33 4.87
N ALA A 30 4.99 -1.20 4.14
CA ALA A 30 4.54 -1.73 2.86
C ALA A 30 3.23 -2.54 2.99
N ALA A 31 3.08 -3.34 4.05
CA ALA A 31 1.86 -4.10 4.32
C ALA A 31 0.66 -3.18 4.57
N GLU A 32 0.85 -2.08 5.31
CA GLU A 32 -0.20 -1.10 5.57
C GLU A 32 -0.60 -0.32 4.30
N ILE A 33 0.37 0.04 3.44
CA ILE A 33 0.09 0.61 2.11
C ILE A 33 -0.80 -0.34 1.30
N LYS A 34 -0.43 -1.63 1.24
CA LYS A 34 -1.20 -2.64 0.51
C LYS A 34 -2.63 -2.78 1.06
N ARG A 35 -2.79 -2.77 2.39
CA ARG A 35 -4.11 -2.80 3.04
C ARG A 35 -4.97 -1.60 2.67
N ARG A 36 -4.39 -0.39 2.67
CA ARG A 36 -5.08 0.86 2.29
C ARG A 36 -5.48 0.84 0.82
N ASN A 37 -4.58 0.43 -0.06
CA ASN A 37 -4.85 0.27 -1.50
C ASN A 37 -5.98 -0.73 -1.74
N ARG A 38 -5.96 -1.89 -1.07
CA ARG A 38 -7.06 -2.87 -1.16
C ARG A 38 -8.39 -2.29 -0.70
N ARG A 39 -8.43 -1.45 0.34
CA ARG A 39 -9.67 -0.79 0.80
C ARG A 39 -10.18 0.26 -0.20
N LYS A 40 -9.27 1.04 -0.79
CA LYS A 40 -9.60 2.10 -1.77
C LYS A 40 -10.06 1.50 -3.10
N TYR A 41 -9.29 0.56 -3.65
CA TYR A 41 -9.51 -0.02 -4.97
C TYR A 41 -10.36 -1.29 -4.96
N GLY A 42 -10.45 -2.02 -3.85
CA GLY A 42 -11.32 -3.20 -3.73
C GLY A 42 -12.81 -2.89 -3.73
N ARG A 43 -13.20 -1.63 -3.48
CA ARG A 43 -14.57 -1.13 -3.71
C ARG A 43 -14.81 -0.68 -5.15
N THR A 44 -13.74 -0.40 -5.89
CA THR A 44 -13.85 -0.04 -7.30
C THR A 44 -14.07 -1.36 -8.01
N HIS A 45 -15.34 -1.71 -8.21
CA HIS A 45 -15.78 -2.85 -9.02
C HIS A 45 -14.80 -3.03 -10.17
N PHE A 46 -13.99 -4.08 -10.09
CA PHE A 46 -13.26 -4.61 -11.22
C PHE A 46 -14.36 -5.20 -12.12
N LYS A 47 -15.12 -4.33 -12.81
CA LYS A 47 -15.75 -4.67 -14.08
C LYS A 47 -14.56 -5.00 -14.96
N ILE A 48 -14.16 -6.27 -14.93
CA ILE A 48 -13.31 -6.86 -15.94
C ILE A 48 -14.01 -6.53 -17.25
N LYS A 49 -13.60 -5.43 -17.89
CA LYS A 49 -13.89 -5.25 -19.30
C LYS A 49 -13.03 -6.33 -19.95
N GLU A 50 -13.67 -7.40 -20.43
CA GLU A 50 -13.07 -8.28 -21.41
C GLU A 50 -12.76 -7.40 -22.65
N VAL A 51 -11.55 -6.80 -22.68
CA VAL A 51 -11.13 -5.95 -23.81
C VAL A 51 -10.48 -6.78 -24.92
N TYR A 52 -10.35 -8.10 -24.76
CA TYR A 52 -9.90 -8.98 -25.84
C TYR A 52 -10.86 -10.16 -25.98
N GLN A 53 -11.77 -10.03 -26.96
CA GLN A 53 -12.47 -11.16 -27.57
C GLN A 53 -11.43 -12.14 -28.11
N ARG A 54 -11.64 -13.43 -27.88
CA ARG A 54 -10.85 -14.51 -28.46
C ARG A 54 -11.65 -15.17 -29.57
#